data_AF-A0A6J7N6M7-F1
#
_entry.id   AF-A0A6J7N6M7-F1
#
_cell.length_a   1.000
_cell.length_b   1.000
_cell.length_c   1.000
_cell.angle_alpha   90.00
_cell.angle_beta   90.00
_cell.angle_gamma   90.00
#
_symmetry.space_group_name_H-M   'P 1'
#
loop_
_entity.id
_entity.type
_entity.pdbx_description
1 polymer ?
#
loop_
_entity_poly.entity_id
_entity_poly.type
_entity_poly.pdbx_seq_one_letter_code
_entity_poly.pdbx_strand_id
1 'polypeptide(L)'
;MLEAGEDPRLIARRLVILASEDIGVADSQCLLIADAAARAVEFVGMPEVQLVLAHAVVALARAPKSNSVTLALSAAQADVKSAGGRVPNHLRDSHYPGASELGHGEGYQSPHANPAGWVDQNYGPEGGEYGNYFVPSGRGDDQAGPDSP
;
A
#
# COMPACT_ATOMS: atom_id res chain seq x y z
N MET A 1 -1.92 -22.38 18.41
CA MET A 1 -2.90 -21.27 18.34
C MET A 1 -4.31 -21.82 18.54
N LEU A 2 -4.94 -22.47 17.55
CA LEU A 2 -6.31 -23.01 17.69
C LEU A 2 -6.48 -24.00 18.86
N GLU A 3 -5.67 -25.05 18.92
CA GLU A 3 -5.68 -26.01 20.04
C GLU A 3 -5.31 -25.39 21.40
N ALA A 4 -4.63 -24.24 21.38
CA ALA A 4 -4.31 -23.49 22.59
C ALA A 4 -5.44 -22.55 23.04
N GLY A 5 -6.59 -22.56 22.34
CA GLY A 5 -7.76 -21.76 22.65
C GLY A 5 -7.73 -20.31 22.15
N GLU A 6 -6.82 -19.98 21.22
CA GLU A 6 -6.81 -18.64 20.63
C GLU A 6 -8.02 -18.41 19.72
N ASP A 7 -8.58 -17.20 19.78
CA ASP A 7 -9.64 -16.77 18.86
C ASP A 7 -9.14 -16.85 17.40
N PRO A 8 -9.81 -17.61 16.50
CA PRO A 8 -9.45 -17.69 15.08
C PRO A 8 -9.33 -16.32 14.38
N ARG A 9 -10.07 -15.30 14.87
CA ARG A 9 -9.96 -13.93 14.36
C ARG A 9 -8.57 -13.35 14.60
N LEU A 10 -7.89 -13.73 15.68
CA LEU A 10 -6.53 -13.29 15.96
C LEU A 10 -5.57 -13.83 14.91
N ILE A 11 -5.69 -15.12 14.55
CA ILE A 11 -4.90 -15.75 13.49
C ILE A 11 -5.17 -15.03 12.17
N ALA A 12 -6.44 -14.85 11.79
CA ALA A 12 -6.82 -14.19 10.54
C ALA A 12 -6.26 -12.76 10.44
N ARG A 13 -6.36 -11.96 11.51
CA ARG A 13 -5.76 -10.60 11.54
C ARG A 13 -4.26 -10.64 11.26
N ARG A 14 -3.54 -11.63 11.80
CA ARG A 14 -2.09 -11.78 11.56
C ARG A 14 -1.79 -12.16 10.11
N LEU A 15 -2.62 -12.98 9.48
CA LEU A 15 -2.47 -13.33 8.06
C LEU A 15 -2.69 -12.11 7.15
N VAL A 16 -3.67 -11.27 7.45
CA VAL A 16 -3.93 -10.02 6.71
C VAL A 16 -2.73 -9.07 6.80
N ILE A 17 -2.15 -8.91 7.99
CA ILE A 17 -0.94 -8.09 8.17
C ILE A 17 0.24 -8.70 7.42
N LEU A 18 0.50 -9.99 7.57
CA LEU A 18 1.58 -10.70 6.88
C LEU A 18 1.48 -10.54 5.35
N ALA A 19 0.27 -10.59 4.79
CA ALA A 19 0.05 -10.40 3.35
C ALA A 19 0.54 -9.03 2.85
N SER A 20 0.37 -7.97 3.65
CA SER A 20 0.85 -6.63 3.28
C SER A 20 2.31 -6.38 3.68
N GLU A 21 2.74 -6.91 4.82
CA GLU A 21 4.04 -6.62 5.44
C GLU A 21 5.20 -7.39 4.81
N ASP A 22 4.99 -8.69 4.58
CA ASP A 22 6.05 -9.64 4.18
C ASP A 22 5.93 -10.10 2.71
N ILE A 23 4.76 -9.95 2.11
CA ILE A 23 4.50 -10.30 0.69
C ILE A 23 4.34 -9.03 -0.14
N GLY A 24 3.47 -8.12 0.30
CA GLY A 24 3.30 -6.80 -0.32
C GLY A 24 2.93 -6.91 -1.80
N VAL A 25 3.52 -6.04 -2.61
CA VAL A 25 3.27 -6.01 -4.07
C VAL A 25 3.99 -7.11 -4.84
N ALA A 26 4.76 -7.98 -4.17
CA ALA A 26 5.34 -9.15 -4.82
C ALA A 26 4.28 -10.16 -5.26
N ASP A 27 3.15 -10.21 -4.54
CA ASP A 27 1.92 -10.89 -4.94
C ASP A 27 0.72 -10.22 -4.24
N SER A 28 0.11 -9.26 -4.94
CA SER A 28 -1.02 -8.50 -4.41
C SER A 28 -2.28 -9.35 -4.17
N GLN A 29 -2.38 -10.54 -4.76
CA GLN A 29 -3.54 -11.42 -4.55
C GLN A 29 -3.56 -12.03 -3.15
N CYS A 30 -2.40 -12.11 -2.49
CA CYS A 30 -2.28 -12.63 -1.14
C CYS A 30 -3.10 -11.85 -0.11
N LEU A 31 -3.24 -10.52 -0.27
CA LEU A 31 -4.12 -9.72 0.60
C LEU A 31 -5.59 -10.12 0.46
N LEU A 32 -6.04 -10.43 -0.76
CA LEU A 32 -7.41 -10.88 -1.03
C LEU A 32 -7.67 -12.28 -0.45
N ILE A 33 -6.69 -13.18 -0.53
CA ILE A 33 -6.76 -14.51 0.08
C ILE A 33 -6.88 -14.39 1.60
N ALA A 34 -6.06 -13.54 2.23
CA ALA A 34 -6.08 -13.32 3.67
C ALA A 34 -7.39 -12.67 4.14
N ASP A 35 -7.91 -11.68 3.40
CA ASP A 35 -9.21 -11.07 3.68
C ASP A 35 -10.35 -12.10 3.58
N ALA A 36 -10.36 -12.90 2.51
CA ALA A 36 -11.36 -13.96 2.35
C ALA A 36 -11.32 -14.96 3.51
N ALA A 37 -10.13 -15.32 3.99
CA ALA A 37 -9.98 -16.16 5.18
C ALA A 37 -10.49 -15.47 6.46
N ALA A 38 -10.23 -14.18 6.63
CA ALA A 38 -10.74 -13.40 7.76
C ALA A 38 -12.26 -13.33 7.77
N ARG A 39 -12.90 -13.08 6.62
CA ARG A 39 -14.36 -13.11 6.51
C ARG A 39 -14.94 -14.50 6.74
N ALA A 40 -14.23 -15.56 6.31
CA ALA A 40 -14.66 -16.93 6.55
C ALA A 40 -14.67 -17.29 8.03
N VAL A 41 -13.83 -16.67 8.87
CA VAL A 41 -13.91 -16.84 10.34
C VAL A 41 -15.28 -16.45 10.88
N GLU A 42 -15.84 -15.34 10.43
CA GLU A 42 -17.16 -14.89 10.90
C GLU A 42 -18.31 -15.64 10.22
N PHE A 43 -18.15 -15.96 8.93
CA PHE A 43 -19.22 -16.57 8.13
C PHE A 43 -19.36 -18.08 8.33
N VAL A 44 -18.24 -18.80 8.46
CA VAL A 44 -18.20 -20.27 8.60
C VAL A 44 -18.08 -20.68 10.06
N GLY A 45 -17.16 -20.06 10.81
CA GLY A 45 -16.90 -20.42 12.21
C GLY A 45 -16.14 -21.73 12.40
N MET A 46 -15.84 -22.05 13.67
CA MET A 46 -15.18 -23.29 14.04
C MET A 46 -16.18 -24.46 14.14
N PRO A 47 -15.76 -25.71 13.83
CA PRO A 47 -14.38 -26.11 13.52
C PRO A 47 -13.95 -25.93 12.06
N GLU A 48 -14.87 -25.81 11.10
CA GLU A 48 -14.57 -25.90 9.66
C GLU A 48 -13.63 -24.80 9.15
N VAL A 49 -13.66 -23.59 9.73
CA VAL A 49 -12.78 -22.50 9.31
C VAL A 49 -11.29 -22.82 9.47
N GLN A 50 -10.90 -23.79 10.30
CA GLN A 50 -9.51 -24.22 10.40
C GLN A 50 -8.90 -24.63 9.05
N LEU A 51 -9.71 -25.19 8.15
CA LEU A 51 -9.29 -25.57 6.80
C LEU A 51 -9.02 -24.34 5.92
N VAL A 52 -9.85 -23.30 6.05
CA VAL A 52 -9.68 -22.03 5.34
C VAL A 52 -8.43 -21.31 5.83
N LEU A 53 -8.22 -21.27 7.16
CA LEU A 53 -7.02 -20.68 7.76
C LEU A 53 -5.76 -21.44 7.32
N ALA A 54 -5.79 -22.77 7.32
CA ALA A 54 -4.67 -23.58 6.85
C ALA A 54 -4.35 -23.32 5.36
N HIS A 55 -5.37 -23.22 4.51
CA HIS A 55 -5.19 -22.87 3.10
C HIS A 55 -4.53 -21.50 2.94
N ALA A 56 -5.03 -20.47 3.62
CA ALA A 56 -4.45 -19.13 3.57
C ALA A 56 -3.00 -19.12 4.04
N VAL A 57 -2.68 -19.79 5.16
CA VAL A 57 -1.29 -19.92 5.66
C VAL A 57 -0.37 -20.52 4.60
N VAL A 58 -0.78 -21.62 3.97
CA VAL A 58 0.06 -22.29 2.95
C VAL A 58 0.25 -21.41 1.71
N ALA A 59 -0.81 -20.74 1.25
CA ALA A 59 -0.74 -19.82 0.12
C ALA A 59 0.26 -18.67 0.40
N LEU A 60 0.07 -17.98 1.54
CA LEU A 60 0.93 -16.89 1.96
C LEU A 60 2.38 -17.34 2.19
N ALA A 61 2.60 -18.52 2.79
CA ALA A 61 3.94 -19.06 3.01
C ALA A 61 4.70 -19.28 1.69
N ARG A 62 4.00 -19.70 0.62
CA ARG A 62 4.59 -19.96 -0.70
C ARG A 62 4.75 -18.73 -1.59
N ALA A 63 4.06 -17.64 -1.28
CA ALA A 63 4.13 -16.40 -2.06
C ALA A 63 5.55 -15.82 -2.11
N PRO A 64 5.95 -15.11 -3.18
CA PRO A 64 7.17 -14.31 -3.19
C PRO A 64 7.13 -13.28 -2.04
N LYS A 65 8.26 -13.06 -1.39
CA LYS A 65 8.34 -12.21 -0.19
C LYS A 65 8.95 -10.85 -0.50
N SER A 66 8.24 -9.78 -0.20
CA SER A 66 8.77 -8.42 -0.27
C SER A 66 8.20 -7.57 0.86
N ASN A 67 9.10 -6.87 1.55
CA ASN A 67 8.76 -5.82 2.51
C ASN A 67 9.04 -4.42 1.93
N SER A 68 9.20 -4.27 0.62
CA SER A 68 9.53 -2.99 -0.04
C SER A 68 8.51 -1.89 0.29
N VAL A 69 7.22 -2.21 0.27
CA VAL A 69 6.13 -1.28 0.64
C VAL A 69 6.21 -0.88 2.12
N THR A 70 6.51 -1.83 3.00
CA THR A 70 6.65 -1.59 4.44
C THR A 70 7.80 -0.62 4.73
N LEU A 71 8.94 -0.83 4.08
CA LEU A 71 10.11 0.05 4.18
C LEU A 71 9.81 1.43 3.60
N ALA A 72 9.15 1.50 2.44
CA ALA A 72 8.77 2.76 1.81
C ALA A 72 7.83 3.59 2.71
N LEU A 73 6.82 2.95 3.32
CA LEU A 73 5.92 3.60 4.26
C LEU A 73 6.68 4.11 5.49
N SER A 74 7.58 3.29 6.05
CA SER A 74 8.38 3.67 7.21
C SER A 74 9.25 4.89 6.94
N ALA A 75 9.93 4.92 5.78
CA ALA A 75 10.76 6.04 5.36
C ALA A 75 9.93 7.32 5.14
N ALA A 76 8.82 7.23 4.41
CA ALA A 76 7.93 8.37 4.19
C ALA A 76 7.38 8.93 5.53
N GLN A 77 7.01 8.05 6.46
CA GLN A 77 6.56 8.46 7.80
C GLN A 77 7.67 9.13 8.63
N ALA A 78 8.92 8.72 8.46
CA ALA A 78 10.05 9.35 9.13
C ALA A 78 10.23 10.80 8.66
N ASP A 79 10.15 11.03 7.34
CA ASP A 79 10.32 12.36 6.75
C ASP A 79 9.16 13.31 7.09
N VAL A 80 7.94 12.80 7.14
CA VAL A 80 6.78 13.59 7.61
C VAL A 80 6.95 14.02 9.06
N LYS A 81 7.53 13.17 9.92
CA LYS A 81 7.75 13.50 11.34
C LYS A 81 8.92 14.46 11.55
N SER A 82 9.93 14.46 10.68
CA SER A 82 11.15 15.24 10.84
C SER A 82 11.05 16.62 10.19
N ALA A 83 10.55 16.70 8.96
CA ALA A 83 10.54 17.92 8.16
C ALA A 83 9.14 18.52 8.03
N GLY A 84 8.12 17.68 7.82
CA GLY A 84 6.80 18.15 7.37
C GLY A 84 6.88 18.93 6.06
N GLY A 85 5.75 19.24 5.42
CA GLY A 85 5.79 19.92 4.12
C GLY A 85 4.43 20.44 3.70
N ARG A 86 4.42 21.49 2.87
CA ARG A 86 3.17 22.04 2.32
C ARG A 86 2.86 21.34 1.00
N VAL A 87 1.57 21.12 0.76
CA VAL A 87 1.11 20.66 -0.56
C VAL A 87 1.44 21.74 -1.60
N PRO A 88 2.09 21.38 -2.72
CA PRO A 88 2.35 22.30 -3.83
C PRO A 88 1.07 22.97 -4.33
N ASN A 89 1.13 24.24 -4.70
CA ASN A 89 -0.04 25.00 -5.16
C ASN A 89 -0.82 24.29 -6.28
N HIS A 90 -0.13 23.70 -7.26
CA HIS A 90 -0.74 22.98 -8.38
C HIS A 90 -1.46 21.68 -7.98
N LEU A 91 -1.27 21.20 -6.75
CA LEU A 91 -1.96 20.00 -6.21
C LEU A 91 -3.03 20.35 -5.17
N ARG A 92 -3.21 21.63 -4.83
CA ARG A 92 -4.26 22.06 -3.91
C ARG A 92 -5.61 22.09 -4.61
N ASP A 93 -6.66 21.85 -3.83
CA ASP A 93 -8.03 21.89 -4.33
C ASP A 93 -8.37 23.27 -4.90
N SER A 94 -8.86 23.29 -6.15
CA SER A 94 -9.24 24.49 -6.90
C SER A 94 -10.74 24.80 -6.85
N HIS A 95 -11.55 23.97 -6.18
CA HIS A 95 -13.02 24.03 -6.29
C HIS A 95 -13.72 24.89 -5.24
N TYR A 96 -12.99 25.51 -4.31
CA TYR A 96 -13.60 26.31 -3.24
C TYR A 96 -13.52 27.82 -3.53
N PRO A 97 -14.43 28.65 -2.96
CA PRO A 97 -14.40 30.11 -3.16
C PRO A 97 -13.08 30.73 -2.73
N GLY A 98 -12.44 31.50 -3.62
CA GLY A 98 -11.15 32.13 -3.37
C GLY A 98 -9.93 31.27 -3.73
N ALA A 99 -10.11 30.04 -4.23
CA ALA A 99 -9.00 29.19 -4.68
C ALA A 99 -8.18 29.82 -5.81
N SER A 100 -8.84 30.47 -6.78
CA SER A 100 -8.18 31.18 -7.88
C SER A 100 -7.37 32.40 -7.40
N GLU A 101 -7.86 33.13 -6.40
CA GLU A 101 -7.13 34.26 -5.80
C GLU A 101 -5.86 33.80 -5.06
N LEU A 102 -5.87 32.56 -4.56
CA LEU A 102 -4.74 31.93 -3.87
C LEU A 102 -3.82 31.14 -4.81
N GLY A 103 -4.14 31.08 -6.11
CA GLY A 103 -3.38 30.33 -7.12
C GLY A 103 -3.45 28.80 -6.94
N HIS A 104 -4.49 28.28 -6.28
CA HIS A 104 -4.64 26.84 -6.06
C HIS A 104 -5.07 26.11 -7.34
N GLY A 105 -4.39 25.00 -7.65
CA GLY A 105 -4.57 24.24 -8.88
C GLY A 105 -3.94 24.88 -10.10
N GLU A 106 -3.39 26.09 -10.00
CA GLU A 106 -2.66 26.71 -11.11
C GLU A 106 -1.42 25.90 -11.45
N GLY A 107 -1.25 25.57 -12.73
CA GLY A 107 -0.15 24.75 -13.22
C GLY A 107 -0.37 23.24 -13.12
N TYR A 108 -1.52 22.77 -12.62
CA TYR A 108 -1.83 21.34 -12.59
C TYR A 108 -1.86 20.75 -14.01
N GLN A 109 -1.06 19.70 -14.21
CA GLN A 109 -1.09 18.90 -15.43
C GLN A 109 -1.92 17.63 -15.20
N SER A 110 -2.96 17.43 -16.01
CA SER A 110 -3.78 16.22 -15.98
C SER A 110 -3.09 15.07 -16.70
N PRO A 111 -2.76 13.94 -16.03
CA PRO A 111 -2.17 12.77 -16.69
C PRO A 111 -3.05 12.20 -17.81
N HIS A 112 -4.38 12.31 -17.69
CA HIS A 112 -5.33 11.84 -18.70
C HIS A 112 -5.31 12.66 -20.00
N ALA A 113 -4.79 13.89 -19.96
CA ALA A 113 -4.59 14.70 -21.15
C ALA A 113 -3.31 14.32 -21.92
N ASN A 114 -2.40 13.55 -21.29
CA ASN A 114 -1.21 13.02 -21.94
C ASN A 114 -1.51 11.61 -22.49
N PRO A 115 -1.25 11.33 -23.79
CA PRO A 115 -1.41 9.98 -24.36
C PRO A 115 -0.63 8.88 -23.64
N ALA A 116 0.49 9.22 -22.97
CA ALA A 116 1.25 8.29 -22.15
C ALA A 116 0.56 7.92 -20.83
N GLY A 117 -0.51 8.65 -20.45
CA GLY A 117 -1.17 8.49 -19.16
C GLY A 117 -0.35 8.98 -17.96
N TRP A 118 0.74 9.72 -18.22
CA TRP A 118 1.70 10.20 -17.23
C TRP A 118 2.21 11.60 -17.59
N VAL A 119 2.55 12.41 -16.60
CA VAL A 119 3.17 13.73 -16.78
C VAL A 119 4.30 13.92 -15.78
N ASP A 120 5.41 14.52 -16.24
CA ASP A 120 6.52 14.92 -15.40
C ASP A 120 6.13 16.18 -14.61
N GLN A 121 5.73 15.97 -13.37
CA GLN A 121 5.27 17.02 -12.46
C GLN A 121 5.73 16.68 -11.05
N ASN A 122 6.14 17.68 -10.27
CA ASN A 122 6.49 17.45 -8.88
C ASN A 122 5.24 17.06 -8.07
N TYR A 123 5.27 15.89 -7.43
CA TYR A 123 4.24 15.44 -6.50
C TYR A 123 4.70 15.46 -5.03
N GLY A 124 5.97 15.78 -4.78
CA GLY A 124 6.53 15.94 -3.45
C GLY A 124 6.12 17.26 -2.81
N PRO A 125 6.06 17.33 -1.46
CA PRO A 125 5.78 18.57 -0.74
C PRO A 125 6.80 19.69 -1.00
N GLU A 126 6.38 20.94 -0.84
CA GLU A 126 7.26 22.11 -0.85
C GLU A 126 8.14 22.15 0.40
N GLY A 127 9.40 22.57 0.23
CA GLY A 127 10.30 22.93 1.34
C GLY A 127 11.06 21.77 1.98
N GLY A 128 11.02 20.58 1.40
CA GLY A 128 11.81 19.42 1.84
C GLY A 128 12.37 18.63 0.65
N GLU A 129 13.47 17.92 0.88
CA GLU A 129 13.95 16.89 -0.03
C GLU A 129 13.22 15.58 0.31
N TYR A 130 12.16 15.27 -0.43
CA TYR A 130 11.44 14.00 -0.30
C TYR A 130 11.97 13.03 -1.34
N GLY A 131 12.50 11.91 -0.88
CA GLY A 131 13.16 10.93 -1.74
C GLY A 131 12.22 9.92 -2.40
N ASN A 132 12.79 9.11 -3.28
CA ASN A 132 12.16 7.87 -3.75
C ASN A 132 12.14 6.86 -2.60
N TYR A 133 10.98 6.66 -1.97
CA TYR A 133 10.84 5.71 -0.86
C TYR A 133 10.71 4.26 -1.30
N PHE A 134 10.08 4.05 -2.46
CA PHE A 134 9.77 2.72 -2.95
C PHE A 134 10.92 2.18 -3.80
N VAL A 135 11.57 1.15 -3.29
CA VAL A 135 12.63 0.40 -3.98
C VAL A 135 12.15 -1.03 -4.16
N PRO A 136 11.86 -1.47 -5.40
CA PRO A 136 11.38 -2.82 -5.68
C PRO A 136 12.37 -3.90 -5.21
N SER A 137 11.85 -5.00 -4.68
CA SER A 137 12.68 -6.12 -4.20
C SER A 137 13.18 -7.05 -5.32
N GLY A 138 12.62 -6.94 -6.53
CA GLY A 138 12.90 -7.83 -7.66
C GLY A 138 12.25 -9.21 -7.54
N ARG A 139 11.24 -9.38 -6.69
CA ARG A 139 10.60 -10.68 -6.40
C ARG A 139 9.14 -10.68 -6.81
N GLY A 140 8.69 -11.76 -7.46
CA GLY A 140 7.31 -11.84 -7.94
C GLY A 140 7.01 -10.66 -8.86
N ASP A 141 5.90 -9.98 -8.61
CA ASP A 141 5.46 -8.80 -9.36
C ASP A 141 6.13 -7.48 -8.87
N ASP A 142 6.90 -7.53 -7.78
CA ASP A 142 7.64 -6.39 -7.24
C ASP A 142 8.94 -6.17 -8.00
N GLN A 143 8.81 -5.80 -9.27
CA GLN A 143 9.90 -5.54 -10.20
C GLN A 143 10.06 -4.03 -10.43
N ALA A 144 11.26 -3.61 -10.85
CA ALA A 144 11.44 -2.27 -11.38
C ALA A 144 10.60 -2.09 -12.66
N GLY A 145 9.94 -0.94 -12.80
CA GLY A 145 9.27 -0.57 -14.03
C GLY A 145 10.30 -0.31 -15.15
N PRO A 146 9.89 -0.43 -16.43
CA PRO A 146 10.79 -0.21 -17.57
C PRO A 146 11.38 1.22 -17.60
N ASP A 147 10.69 2.18 -17.00
CA ASP A 147 11.07 3.60 -16.95
C ASP A 147 11.22 4.13 -15.51
N SER A 148 11.39 3.23 -14.53
CA SER A 148 11.71 3.64 -13.16
C SER A 148 13.17 4.13 -13.10
N PRO A 149 13.46 5.36 -12.64
CA PRO A 149 14.84 5.80 -12.41
C PRO A 149 15.55 4.95 -11.35
#